data_AF-A0A950K462-F1
#
_entry.id   AF-A0A950K462-F1
#
_cell.length_a   1.000
_cell.length_b   1.000
_cell.length_c   1.000
_cell.angle_alpha   90.00
_cell.angle_beta   90.00
_cell.angle_gamma   90.00
#
_symmetry.space_group_name_H-M   'P 1'
#
loop_
_entity.id
_entity.type
_entity.pdbx_description
1 polymer ?
#
loop_
_entity_poly.entity_id
_entity_poly.type
_entity_poly.pdbx_seq_one_letter_code
_entity_poly.pdbx_strand_id
1 'polypeptide(L)' 'MTEVRPNPDELLAHVRGLEGRSRRGRLKVFLGACAGVGKTYAMLEAAQR' A
#
# COMPACT_ATOMS: atom_id res chain seq x y z
N MET A 1 -41.03 -1.33 -2.91
CA MET A 1 -39.79 -1.55 -3.68
C MET A 1 -39.04 -2.67 -2.98
N THR A 2 -39.01 -3.85 -3.59
CA THR A 2 -38.30 -5.01 -3.05
C THR A 2 -36.81 -4.72 -3.10
N GLU A 3 -36.20 -4.58 -1.92
CA GLU A 3 -34.75 -4.48 -1.79
C GLU A 3 -34.14 -5.82 -2.24
N VAL A 4 -33.57 -5.84 -3.44
CA VAL A 4 -32.91 -7.02 -3.99
C VAL A 4 -31.66 -7.24 -3.16
N ARG A 5 -31.68 -8.28 -2.31
CA ARG A 5 -30.51 -8.66 -1.53
C ARG A 5 -29.40 -9.08 -2.51
N PRO A 6 -28.24 -8.41 -2.50
CA PRO A 6 -27.13 -8.79 -3.36
C PRO A 6 -26.67 -10.21 -3.07
N ASN A 7 -26.22 -10.91 -4.11
CA ASN A 7 -25.69 -12.26 -3.97
C ASN A 7 -24.44 -12.21 -3.06
N PRO A 8 -24.36 -13.03 -1.99
CA PRO A 8 -23.20 -13.10 -1.11
C PRO A 8 -21.86 -13.27 -1.84
N ASP A 9 -21.84 -14.03 -2.95
CA ASP A 9 -20.63 -14.28 -3.74
C ASP A 9 -20.16 -13.02 -4.47
N GLU A 10 -21.08 -12.19 -4.96
CA GLU A 10 -20.77 -10.91 -5.62
C GLU A 10 -20.15 -9.93 -4.62
N LEU A 11 -20.68 -9.90 -3.39
CA LEU A 11 -20.15 -9.11 -2.29
C LEU A 11 -18.73 -9.55 -1.91
N LEU A 12 -18.51 -10.86 -1.78
CA LEU A 12 -17.19 -11.44 -1.49
C LEU A 12 -16.17 -11.14 -2.60
N ALA A 13 -16.57 -11.26 -3.87
CA ALA A 13 -15.73 -10.94 -5.02
C ALA A 13 -15.31 -9.45 -5.02
N HIS A 14 -16.24 -8.56 -4.66
CA HIS A 14 -15.97 -7.13 -4.57
C HIS A 14 -14.93 -6.82 -3.48
N VAL A 15 -15.08 -7.41 -2.29
CA VAL A 15 -14.11 -7.23 -1.19
C VAL A 15 -12.73 -7.77 -1.57
N ARG A 16 -12.64 -8.98 -2.15
CA ARG A 16 -11.37 -9.57 -2.58
C ARG A 16 -10.64 -8.72 -3.63
N GLY A 17 -11.39 -8.12 -4.57
CA GLY A 17 -10.83 -7.19 -5.57
C GLY A 17 -10.26 -5.91 -4.96
N LEU A 18 -10.84 -5.44 -3.86
CA LEU A 18 -10.35 -4.27 -3.11
C LEU A 18 -9.12 -4.61 -2.25
N GLU A 19 -9.09 -5.79 -1.62
CA GLU A 19 -7.97 -6.23 -0.78
C GLU A 19 -6.65 -6.34 -1.54
N GLY A 20 -6.69 -6.84 -2.79
CA GLY A 20 -5.49 -7.01 -3.62
C GLY A 20 -4.80 -5.69 -3.99
N ARG A 21 -5.54 -4.57 -3.98
CA ARG A 21 -5.02 -3.24 -4.35
C ARG A 21 -4.56 -2.43 -3.14
N SER A 22 -5.19 -2.62 -1.97
CA SER A 22 -4.91 -1.81 -0.77
C SER A 22 -3.93 -2.44 0.23
N ARG A 23 -3.68 -3.75 0.20
CA ARG A 23 -2.86 -4.42 1.26
C ARG A 23 -1.35 -4.45 1.01
N ARG A 24 -0.88 -4.07 -0.18
CA ARG A 24 0.54 -4.20 -0.47
C ARG A 24 1.30 -2.97 0.02
N GLY A 25 2.07 -3.13 1.09
CA GLY A 25 2.99 -2.10 1.58
C GLY A 25 3.97 -1.65 0.51
N ARG A 26 4.45 -0.41 0.60
CA ARG A 26 5.46 0.14 -0.31
C ARG A 26 6.84 0.04 0.35
N LEU A 27 7.79 -0.60 -0.32
CA LEU A 27 9.20 -0.60 0.07
C LEU A 27 9.90 0.58 -0.62
N LYS A 28 10.55 1.45 0.15
CA LYS A 28 11.38 2.55 -0.38
C LYS A 28 12.85 2.26 -0.06
N VAL A 29 13.70 2.27 -1.10
CA VAL A 29 15.14 1.95 -0.98
C VAL A 29 15.96 3.21 -1.23
N PHE A 30 16.88 3.53 -0.32
CA PHE A 30 17.78 4.67 -0.41
C PHE A 30 19.18 4.18 -0.82
N LEU A 31 19.56 4.42 -2.07
CA LEU A 31 20.83 3.95 -2.66
C LEU A 31 21.97 4.95 -2.47
N GLY A 32 23.21 4.46 -2.42
CA GLY A 32 24.40 5.30 -2.36
C GLY A 32 25.71 4.51 -2.27
N ALA A 33 26.66 4.83 -3.15
CA ALA A 33 27.85 4.03 -3.42
C ALA A 33 29.02 4.22 -2.42
N CYS A 34 29.00 5.30 -1.63
CA CYS A 34 30.09 5.61 -0.67
C CYS A 34 29.55 5.77 0.77
N ALA A 35 30.46 5.73 1.75
CA ALA A 35 30.17 6.11 3.13
C ALA A 35 29.92 7.63 3.23
N GLY A 36 29.04 8.04 4.15
CA GLY A 36 28.77 9.47 4.37
C GLY A 36 27.87 10.17 3.34
N VAL A 37 27.45 9.52 2.25
CA VAL A 37 26.60 10.14 1.18
C VAL A 37 25.16 10.47 1.60
N GLY A 38 24.82 10.36 2.89
CA GLY A 38 23.54 10.82 3.42
C GLY A 38 22.35 9.86 3.30
N LYS A 39 22.55 8.56 3.00
CA LYS A 39 21.46 7.57 2.89
C LYS A 39 20.52 7.56 4.12
N THR A 40 21.10 7.60 5.33
CA THR A 40 20.33 7.63 6.58
C THR A 40 19.59 8.95 6.77
N TYR A 41 20.23 10.07 6.46
CA TYR A 41 19.58 11.38 6.55
C TYR A 41 18.38 11.47 5.61
N ALA A 42 18.54 11.07 4.34
CA ALA A 42 17.47 11.04 3.36
C ALA A 42 16.33 10.10 3.77
N MET A 43 16.65 8.96 4.41
CA MET A 43 15.66 8.05 4.99
C MET A 43 14.85 8.73 6.09
N LEU A 44 15.49 9.44 7.01
CA LEU A 44 14.83 10.14 8.11
C LEU A 44 13.98 11.32 7.63
N GLU A 45 14.51 12.13 6.69
CA GLU A 45 13.78 13.25 6.10
C GLU A 45 12.49 12.76 5.39
N ALA A 46 12.56 11.64 4.67
CA ALA A 46 11.41 11.05 4.01
C ALA A 46 10.35 10.47 4.98
N ALA A 47 10.69 10.26 6.25
CA ALA A 47 9.76 9.83 7.29
C ALA A 47 9.14 11.02 8.04
N GLN A 48 9.79 12.19 8.02
CA GLN A 48 9.25 13.43 8.60
C GLN A 48 8.25 14.14 7.68
N ARG A 49 8.32 13.90 6.37
CA ARG A 49 7.39 14.42 5.37
C ARG A 49 6.25 13.44 5.10
#